data_AF-A0A1E4HNX1-F1
#
_entry.id   AF-A0A1E4HNX1-F1
#
_cell.length_a   1.000
_cell.length_b   1.000
_cell.length_c   1.000
_cell.angle_alpha   90.00
_cell.angle_beta   90.00
_cell.angle_gamma   90.00
#
_symmetry.space_group_name_H-M   'P 1'
#
loop_
_entity.id
_entity.type
_entity.pdbx_description
1 polymer ?
#
loop_
_entity_poly.entity_id
_entity_poly.type
_entity_poly.pdbx_seq_one_letter_code
_entity_poly.pdbx_strand_id
1 'polypeptide(L)'
;MENPLLVPSNEFEKVWTETVAVVDKYFDIASENRLSGTIITQPMSGGTILEPWRGDSVGISEKFESTLQTIRRFAIINVDRAPNGGFLVKVQVRKEMEDLVRPDRQAAGRAVFSNEFPVNRTREVVGPVPVSSGWIPRGRDPNLEQTILAGLRESLFF
;
A
#
# COMPACT_ATOMS: atom_id res chain seq x y z
N MET A 1 -14.94 1.92 -15.06
CA MET A 1 -16.06 2.12 -14.13
C MET A 1 -15.98 3.52 -13.54
N GLU A 2 -17.13 4.13 -13.29
CA GLU A 2 -17.18 5.43 -12.64
C GLU A 2 -16.79 5.31 -11.17
N ASN A 3 -16.08 6.33 -10.67
CA ASN A 3 -15.67 6.46 -9.28
C ASN A 3 -16.09 7.86 -8.83
N PRO A 4 -17.12 7.99 -7.97
CA PRO A 4 -17.74 6.94 -7.14
C PRO A 4 -18.67 5.98 -7.90
N LEU A 5 -18.80 4.74 -7.41
CA LEU A 5 -19.74 3.73 -7.88
C LEU A 5 -21.11 3.93 -7.21
N LEU A 6 -22.16 4.07 -8.02
CA LEU A 6 -23.54 4.11 -7.53
C LEU A 6 -24.06 2.70 -7.29
N VAL A 7 -24.50 2.44 -6.07
CA VAL A 7 -25.05 1.16 -5.61
C VAL A 7 -26.53 1.36 -5.28
N PRO A 8 -27.46 0.76 -6.04
CA PRO A 8 -28.90 0.89 -5.81
C PRO A 8 -29.36 -0.04 -4.68
N SER A 9 -28.87 0.19 -3.46
CA SER A 9 -29.28 -0.53 -2.25
C SER A 9 -29.95 0.42 -1.26
N ASN A 10 -30.95 -0.07 -0.53
CA ASN A 10 -31.61 0.64 0.55
C ASN A 10 -30.99 0.36 1.94
N GLU A 11 -30.14 -0.67 2.03
CA GLU A 11 -29.56 -1.13 3.29
C GLU A 11 -28.07 -0.80 3.36
N PHE A 12 -27.71 0.13 4.26
CA PHE A 12 -26.32 0.56 4.46
C PHE A 12 -25.44 -0.59 4.94
N GLU A 13 -25.91 -1.40 5.90
CA GLU A 13 -25.13 -2.50 6.49
C GLU A 13 -24.74 -3.56 5.46
N LYS A 14 -25.63 -3.84 4.51
CA LYS A 14 -25.32 -4.73 3.38
C LYS A 14 -24.21 -4.14 2.52
N VAL A 15 -24.34 -2.89 2.10
CA VAL A 15 -23.30 -2.22 1.28
C VAL A 15 -21.97 -2.15 2.02
N TRP A 16 -22.01 -1.84 3.32
CA TRP A 16 -20.82 -1.76 4.16
C TRP A 16 -20.10 -3.11 4.25
N THR A 17 -20.81 -4.16 4.64
CA THR A 17 -20.25 -5.49 4.86
C THR A 17 -19.65 -6.06 3.57
N GLU A 18 -20.37 -5.93 2.45
CA GLU A 18 -19.86 -6.35 1.13
C GLU A 18 -18.64 -5.52 0.71
N THR A 19 -18.64 -4.21 0.99
CA THR A 19 -17.50 -3.35 0.69
C THR A 19 -16.26 -3.78 1.45
N VAL A 20 -16.41 -4.05 2.75
CA VAL A 20 -15.32 -4.57 3.59
C VAL A 20 -14.83 -5.92 3.05
N ALA A 21 -15.73 -6.86 2.78
CA ALA A 21 -15.39 -8.20 2.30
C ALA A 21 -14.64 -8.19 0.96
N VAL A 22 -14.95 -7.25 0.06
CA VAL A 22 -14.22 -7.09 -1.20
C VAL A 22 -12.86 -6.45 -0.97
N VAL A 23 -12.77 -5.40 -0.14
CA VAL A 23 -11.52 -4.69 0.13
C VAL A 23 -10.52 -5.58 0.84
N ASP A 24 -10.97 -6.42 1.78
CA ASP A 24 -10.16 -7.36 2.56
C ASP A 24 -9.42 -8.39 1.67
N LYS A 25 -9.92 -8.66 0.45
CA LYS A 25 -9.23 -9.50 -0.54
C LYS A 25 -7.96 -8.86 -1.10
N TYR A 26 -7.82 -7.53 -1.00
CA TYR A 26 -6.70 -6.77 -1.55
C TYR A 26 -5.79 -6.19 -0.47
N PHE A 27 -6.36 -5.77 0.65
CA PHE A 27 -5.63 -5.13 1.74
C PHE A 27 -6.26 -5.45 3.09
N ASP A 28 -5.42 -5.67 4.11
CA ASP A 28 -5.88 -5.79 5.49
C ASP A 28 -6.56 -4.49 5.94
N ILE A 29 -7.70 -4.60 6.63
CA ILE A 29 -8.43 -3.45 7.15
C ILE A 29 -7.70 -2.85 8.36
N ALA A 30 -7.40 -1.55 8.31
CA ALA A 30 -6.78 -0.82 9.43
C ALA A 30 -7.81 -0.18 10.35
N SER A 31 -8.83 0.44 9.76
CA SER A 31 -9.87 1.15 10.50
C SER A 31 -11.18 1.16 9.72
N GLU A 32 -12.26 0.87 10.44
CA GLU A 32 -13.64 0.99 9.98
C GLU A 32 -14.35 2.05 10.81
N ASN A 33 -14.83 3.11 10.17
CA ASN A 33 -15.65 4.11 10.83
C ASN A 33 -17.00 4.24 10.10
N ARG A 34 -17.96 3.43 10.57
CA ARG A 34 -19.34 3.35 10.05
C ARG A 34 -20.07 4.70 10.11
N LEU A 35 -19.85 5.50 11.15
CA LEU A 35 -20.49 6.81 11.31
C LEU A 35 -20.01 7.81 10.26
N SER A 36 -18.73 7.78 9.93
CA SER A 36 -18.13 8.63 8.89
C SER A 36 -18.21 8.05 7.48
N GLY A 37 -18.72 6.82 7.32
CA GLY A 37 -18.73 6.13 6.04
C GLY A 37 -17.32 5.77 5.52
N THR A 38 -16.28 5.77 6.35
CA THR A 38 -14.88 5.66 5.90
C THR A 38 -14.24 4.33 6.31
N ILE A 39 -13.58 3.67 5.35
CA ILE A 39 -12.77 2.47 5.56
C ILE A 39 -11.34 2.79 5.12
N ILE A 40 -10.36 2.49 5.97
CA ILE A 40 -8.93 2.69 5.70
C ILE A 40 -8.23 1.35 5.85
N THR A 41 -7.34 1.03 4.91
CA THR A 41 -6.57 -0.21 4.93
C THR A 41 -5.15 0.01 5.42
N GLN A 42 -4.51 -1.08 5.86
CA GLN A 42 -3.09 -1.09 6.18
C GLN A 42 -2.26 -0.84 4.90
N PRO A 43 -1.12 -0.17 5.00
CA PRO A 43 -0.23 0.00 3.87
C PRO A 43 0.55 -1.29 3.58
N MET A 44 0.47 -1.76 2.34
CA MET A 44 1.10 -3.00 1.87
C MET A 44 2.17 -2.72 0.81
N SER A 45 3.33 -3.35 0.93
CA SER A 45 4.46 -3.18 0.00
C SER A 45 4.20 -3.85 -1.35
N GLY A 46 4.59 -3.18 -2.44
CA GLY A 46 4.19 -3.51 -3.81
C GLY A 46 4.66 -4.85 -4.37
N GLY A 47 5.59 -5.54 -3.72
CA GLY A 47 5.99 -6.91 -4.09
C GLY A 47 4.92 -7.97 -3.84
N THR A 48 3.90 -7.64 -3.04
CA THR A 48 2.80 -8.56 -2.69
C THR A 48 1.48 -8.20 -3.38
N ILE A 49 1.41 -7.05 -4.08
CA ILE A 49 0.19 -6.57 -4.79
C ILE A 49 0.22 -7.01 -6.27
N LEU A 50 0.72 -8.21 -6.50
CA LEU A 50 0.61 -9.02 -7.72
C LEU A 50 0.39 -10.43 -7.12
N GLU A 51 -0.76 -11.08 -7.06
CA GLU A 51 -2.00 -11.17 -7.85
C GLU A 51 -3.06 -11.91 -6.97
N PRO A 52 -4.39 -11.66 -7.06
CA PRO A 52 -5.36 -12.74 -6.69
C PRO A 52 -6.80 -12.63 -7.26
N TRP A 53 -7.03 -12.92 -8.54
CA TRP A 53 -8.25 -13.65 -8.95
C TRP A 53 -7.93 -15.12 -9.23
N ARG A 54 -6.68 -15.54 -8.97
CA ARG A 54 -6.26 -16.92 -9.08
C ARG A 54 -6.50 -17.61 -7.75
N GLY A 55 -7.43 -18.55 -7.74
CA GLY A 55 -7.29 -19.70 -6.88
C GLY A 55 -5.92 -20.33 -7.12
N ASP A 56 -5.29 -20.75 -6.02
CA ASP A 56 -4.20 -21.71 -6.00
C ASP A 56 -2.95 -21.34 -6.82
N SER A 57 -1.90 -20.83 -6.16
CA SER A 57 -0.49 -21.13 -6.49
C SER A 57 0.43 -20.45 -5.48
N VAL A 58 0.88 -21.24 -4.51
CA VAL A 58 2.22 -21.07 -3.94
C VAL A 58 3.21 -21.17 -5.11
N GLY A 59 3.78 -20.04 -5.52
CA GLY A 59 4.87 -20.01 -6.48
C GLY A 59 4.64 -19.06 -7.67
N ILE A 60 5.06 -17.81 -7.52
CA ILE A 60 5.74 -17.13 -8.62
C ILE A 60 7.08 -16.67 -8.08
N SER A 61 8.06 -17.46 -8.47
CA SER A 61 9.46 -17.35 -8.12
C SER A 61 10.04 -15.99 -8.49
N GLU A 62 11.05 -15.65 -7.71
CA GLU A 62 12.22 -14.90 -8.14
C GLU A 62 12.09 -13.39 -8.38
N LYS A 63 12.67 -12.65 -7.43
CA LYS A 63 13.78 -11.73 -7.71
C LYS A 63 13.63 -10.88 -8.97
N PHE A 64 12.89 -9.77 -8.87
CA PHE A 64 13.28 -8.57 -9.62
C PHE A 64 14.12 -7.67 -8.71
N GLU A 65 15.40 -8.04 -8.65
CA GLU A 65 16.57 -7.20 -8.37
C GLU A 65 16.31 -5.85 -7.71
N SER A 66 16.33 -5.84 -6.38
CA SER A 66 17.06 -4.96 -5.45
C SER A 66 17.57 -3.56 -5.89
N THR A 67 16.82 -2.86 -6.75
CA THR A 67 16.89 -1.39 -6.94
C THR A 67 15.49 -0.76 -6.74
N LEU A 68 14.57 -1.52 -6.15
CA LEU A 68 13.20 -1.18 -5.81
C LEU A 68 13.17 -0.33 -4.54
N GLN A 69 13.10 1.00 -4.66
CA GLN A 69 12.61 1.81 -3.54
C GLN A 69 11.29 1.20 -3.03
N THR A 70 11.14 1.01 -1.72
CA THR A 70 9.94 0.39 -1.13
C THR A 70 8.72 1.24 -1.49
N ILE A 71 7.90 0.81 -2.44
CA ILE A 71 6.60 1.42 -2.72
C ILE A 71 5.57 0.68 -1.89
N ARG A 72 4.83 1.40 -1.04
CA ARG A 72 3.64 0.88 -0.34
C ARG A 72 2.36 1.47 -0.92
N ARG A 73 1.28 0.72 -0.84
CA ARG A 73 -0.06 1.18 -1.25
C ARG A 73 -1.05 0.96 -0.12
N PHE A 74 -2.03 1.84 -0.01
CA PHE A 74 -3.18 1.67 0.88
C PHE A 74 -4.43 2.22 0.22
N ALA A 75 -5.59 1.70 0.61
CA ALA A 75 -6.89 2.13 0.11
C ALA A 75 -7.64 2.94 1.18
N ILE A 76 -8.36 3.95 0.69
CA ILE A 76 -9.34 4.74 1.44
C ILE A 76 -10.66 4.61 0.69
N ILE A 77 -11.66 4.05 1.34
CA ILE A 77 -13.00 3.88 0.78
C ILE A 77 -13.96 4.77 1.55
N ASN A 78 -14.82 5.48 0.82
CA ASN A 78 -15.88 6.29 1.41
C ASN A 78 -17.23 5.79 0.87
N VAL A 79 -18.19 5.60 1.76
CA VAL A 79 -19.55 5.15 1.47
C VAL A 79 -20.52 6.25 1.90
N ASP A 80 -21.00 7.01 0.92
CA ASP A 80 -21.91 8.15 1.14
C ASP A 80 -23.32 7.82 0.64
N ARG A 81 -24.34 8.50 1.16
CA ARG A 81 -25.71 8.39 0.62
C ARG A 81 -25.85 9.18 -0.67
N ALA A 82 -26.41 8.56 -1.71
CA ALA A 82 -26.66 9.25 -2.97
C ALA A 82 -27.89 10.19 -2.85
N PRO A 83 -27.89 11.37 -3.49
CA PRO A 83 -29.04 12.28 -3.48
C PRO A 83 -30.34 11.67 -4.04
N ASN A 84 -30.21 10.74 -5.00
CA ASN A 84 -31.35 10.13 -5.71
C ASN A 84 -31.72 8.74 -5.17
N GLY A 85 -31.24 8.39 -3.97
CA GLY A 85 -31.36 7.06 -3.40
C GLY A 85 -30.22 6.13 -3.78
N GLY A 86 -29.91 5.17 -2.90
CA GLY A 86 -28.73 4.33 -3.00
C GLY A 86 -27.51 4.89 -2.26
N PHE A 87 -26.36 4.26 -2.48
CA PHE A 87 -25.08 4.64 -1.88
C PHE A 87 -24.04 4.90 -2.96
N LEU A 88 -23.13 5.84 -2.70
CA LEU A 88 -21.97 6.15 -3.52
C LEU A 88 -20.75 5.57 -2.82
N VAL A 89 -20.11 4.58 -3.45
CA VAL A 89 -18.88 3.96 -2.95
C VAL A 89 -17.70 4.53 -3.73
N LYS A 90 -16.91 5.36 -3.06
CA LYS A 90 -15.69 5.99 -3.62
C LYS A 90 -14.46 5.22 -3.16
N VAL A 91 -13.69 4.68 -4.09
CA VAL A 91 -12.45 3.95 -3.80
C VAL A 91 -11.24 4.81 -4.18
N GLN A 92 -10.30 5.01 -3.28
CA GLN A 92 -9.06 5.73 -3.54
C GLN A 92 -7.87 4.91 -3.10
N VAL A 93 -7.03 4.49 -4.04
CA VAL A 93 -5.78 3.78 -3.72
C VAL A 93 -4.64 4.78 -3.82
N ARG A 94 -3.91 4.96 -2.72
CA ARG A 94 -2.76 5.85 -2.65
C ARG A 94 -1.46 5.05 -2.69
N LYS A 95 -0.51 5.55 -3.45
CA LYS A 95 0.85 5.04 -3.52
C LYS A 95 1.78 5.96 -2.74
N GLU A 96 2.66 5.37 -1.97
CA GLU A 96 3.71 6.06 -1.26
C GLU A 96 5.04 5.34 -1.51
N MET A 97 6.11 6.09 -1.62
CA MET A 97 7.45 5.59 -1.90
C MET A 97 8.37 5.98 -0.76
N GLU A 98 9.14 5.03 -0.24
CA GLU A 98 10.13 5.27 0.79
C GLU A 98 11.25 6.16 0.25
N ASP A 99 11.56 7.24 0.98
CA ASP A 99 12.69 8.12 0.67
C ASP A 99 13.98 7.51 1.25
N LEU A 100 14.68 6.73 0.42
CA LEU A 100 15.99 6.22 0.75
C LEU A 100 17.05 7.26 0.40
N VAL A 101 17.72 7.81 1.42
CA VAL A 101 18.86 8.71 1.24
C VAL A 101 20.07 7.90 0.74
N ARG A 102 20.21 7.87 -0.58
CA ARG A 102 21.39 7.53 -1.41
C ARG A 102 21.60 6.04 -1.76
N PRO A 103 22.22 5.76 -2.93
CA PRO A 103 22.51 4.41 -3.36
C PRO A 103 23.62 3.82 -2.49
N ASP A 104 23.35 2.68 -1.87
CA ASP A 104 24.37 1.80 -1.31
C ASP A 104 25.15 1.14 -2.47
N ARG A 105 25.91 1.96 -3.20
CA ARG A 105 26.97 1.48 -4.09
C ARG A 105 28.28 1.68 -3.36
N GLN A 106 28.87 0.56 -2.96
CA GLN A 106 30.24 0.37 -2.46
C GLN A 106 30.41 0.32 -0.92
N ALA A 107 29.89 -0.74 -0.30
CA ALA A 107 30.62 -1.43 0.76
C ALA A 107 31.60 -2.50 0.20
N ALA A 108 32.04 -2.35 -1.05
CA ALA A 108 33.11 -3.15 -1.63
C ALA A 108 34.43 -2.41 -1.42
N GLY A 109 35.21 -2.83 -0.41
CA GLY A 109 36.64 -2.48 -0.37
C GLY A 109 37.19 -1.86 0.91
N ARG A 110 36.67 -2.15 2.12
CA ARG A 110 37.48 -1.95 3.32
C ARG A 110 38.31 -3.21 3.61
N ALA A 111 39.37 -3.39 2.82
CA ALA A 111 40.44 -4.33 3.11
C ALA A 111 40.99 -4.00 4.51
N VAL A 112 40.82 -4.93 5.45
CA VAL A 112 41.40 -4.83 6.79
C VAL A 112 42.88 -5.16 6.67
N PHE A 113 43.71 -4.15 6.42
CA PHE A 113 45.14 -4.25 6.70
C PHE A 113 45.34 -4.01 8.19
N SER A 114 45.57 -5.08 8.95
CA SER A 114 46.07 -4.99 10.32
C SER A 114 47.58 -4.80 10.26
N ASN A 115 48.07 -3.61 10.57
CA ASN A 115 49.44 -3.42 11.00
C ASN A 115 49.51 -2.39 12.14
N GLU A 116 50.37 -2.68 13.11
CA GLU A 116 50.29 -2.20 14.49
C GLU A 116 50.98 -0.82 14.75
N PHE A 117 50.47 -0.15 15.80
CA PHE A 117 51.05 0.93 16.65
C PHE A 117 51.19 2.38 16.13
N PRO A 118 51.20 3.41 17.01
CA PRO A 118 50.46 3.58 18.28
C PRO A 118 49.74 4.95 18.38
N VAL A 119 48.67 4.97 19.18
CA VAL A 119 48.04 6.11 19.88
C VAL A 119 48.09 7.48 19.18
N ASN A 120 47.05 7.77 18.40
CA ASN A 120 46.53 9.12 18.30
C ASN A 120 45.02 9.10 18.54
N ARG A 121 44.57 9.92 19.49
CA ARG A 121 43.19 10.00 19.95
C ARG A 121 42.35 10.73 18.89
N THR A 122 42.14 10.08 17.74
CA THR A 122 41.19 10.56 16.75
C THR A 122 39.86 9.93 17.07
N ARG A 123 38.98 10.74 17.66
CA ARG A 123 37.56 10.43 17.83
C ARG A 123 37.03 10.09 16.44
N GLU A 124 36.85 8.81 16.12
CA GLU A 124 35.98 8.42 15.02
C GLU A 124 34.60 8.99 15.38
N VAL A 125 34.31 10.16 14.83
CA VAL A 125 32.95 10.66 14.76
C VAL A 125 32.27 9.71 13.79
N VAL A 126 31.68 8.65 14.35
CA VAL A 126 30.65 7.88 13.65
C VAL A 126 29.62 8.93 13.22
N GLY A 127 29.67 9.29 11.94
CA GLY A 127 28.72 10.23 11.37
C GLY A 127 27.32 9.70 11.65
N PRO A 128 26.32 10.58 11.89
CA PRO A 128 24.96 10.13 12.11
C PRO A 128 24.56 9.22 10.95
N VAL A 129 24.23 7.97 11.28
CA VAL A 129 23.62 7.04 10.33
C VAL A 129 22.43 7.78 9.73
N PRO A 130 22.38 8.01 8.40
CA PRO A 130 21.27 8.72 7.81
C PRO A 130 19.99 7.92 8.08
N VAL A 131 19.12 8.48 8.91
CA VAL A 131 17.79 7.95 9.19
C VAL A 131 16.96 8.05 7.91
N SER A 132 16.36 6.95 7.45
CA SER A 132 15.44 6.94 6.31
C SER A 132 14.30 7.92 6.59
N SER A 133 14.13 8.92 5.73
CA SER A 133 13.29 10.09 6.01
C SER A 133 11.95 9.99 5.29
N GLY A 134 11.07 9.13 5.77
CA GLY A 134 9.63 9.19 5.49
C GLY A 134 9.13 8.60 4.16
N TRP A 135 7.81 8.68 3.99
CA TRP A 135 7.07 8.15 2.85
C TRP A 135 6.59 9.30 1.94
N ILE A 136 7.03 9.30 0.68
CA ILE A 136 6.69 10.32 -0.30
C ILE A 136 5.42 9.89 -1.06
N PRO A 137 4.35 10.70 -1.10
CA PRO A 137 3.16 10.38 -1.88
C PRO A 137 3.46 10.37 -3.38
N ARG A 138 3.20 9.25 -4.04
CA ARG A 138 3.35 9.05 -5.50
C ARG A 138 2.04 9.17 -6.27
N GLY A 139 0.97 9.60 -5.60
CA GLY A 139 -0.35 9.81 -6.20
C GLY A 139 -1.27 8.59 -6.11
N ARG A 140 -2.31 8.58 -6.95
CA ARG A 140 -3.33 7.52 -6.96
C ARG A 140 -2.94 6.35 -7.87
N ASP A 141 -3.47 5.17 -7.58
CA ASP A 141 -3.36 3.98 -8.44
C ASP A 141 -4.70 3.67 -9.12
N PRO A 142 -4.99 4.28 -10.29
CA PRO A 142 -6.29 4.11 -10.93
C PRO A 142 -6.55 2.66 -11.36
N ASN A 143 -5.52 1.88 -11.68
CA ASN A 143 -5.70 0.49 -12.10
C ASN A 143 -6.23 -0.35 -10.93
N LEU A 144 -5.63 -0.22 -9.75
CA LEU A 144 -6.10 -0.97 -8.57
C LEU A 144 -7.46 -0.47 -8.07
N GLU A 145 -7.72 0.84 -8.15
CA GLU A 145 -9.06 1.38 -7.89
C GLU A 145 -10.11 0.73 -8.78
N GLN A 146 -9.85 0.60 -10.09
CA GLN A 146 -10.79 -0.03 -11.02
C GLN A 146 -10.99 -1.51 -10.74
N THR A 147 -9.93 -2.23 -10.36
CA THR A 147 -10.04 -3.65 -9.96
C THR A 147 -10.91 -3.83 -8.73
N ILE A 148 -10.72 -3.02 -7.68
CA ILE A 148 -11.57 -3.07 -6.48
C ILE A 148 -13.01 -2.70 -6.82
N LEU A 149 -13.22 -1.66 -7.64
CA LEU A 149 -14.55 -1.27 -8.11
C LEU A 149 -15.24 -2.39 -8.92
N ALA A 150 -14.47 -3.16 -9.69
CA ALA A 150 -14.99 -4.33 -10.41
C ALA A 150 -15.52 -5.38 -9.44
N GLY A 151 -14.72 -5.75 -8.43
CA GLY A 151 -15.13 -6.72 -7.41
C GLY A 151 -16.33 -6.23 -6.59
N LEU A 152 -16.39 -4.93 -6.26
CA LEU A 152 -17.53 -4.34 -5.57
C LEU A 152 -18.81 -4.42 -6.38
N ARG A 153 -18.71 -4.12 -7.69
CA ARG A 153 -19.84 -4.25 -8.60
C ARG A 153 -20.33 -5.69 -8.70
N GLU A 154 -19.42 -6.66 -8.74
CA GLU A 154 -19.81 -8.07 -8.78
C GLU A 154 -20.52 -8.50 -7.50
N SER A 155 -19.99 -8.16 -6.32
CA SER A 155 -20.56 -8.53 -5.01
C SER A 155 -21.89 -7.85 -4.70
N LEU A 156 -22.08 -6.59 -5.14
CA LEU A 156 -23.25 -5.80 -4.74
C LEU A 156 -24.46 -5.93 -5.67
N PHE A 157 -24.27 -6.45 -6.89
CA PHE A 157 -25.32 -6.56 -7.91
C PHE A 157 -25.77 -8.01 -8.18
N PHE A 158 -25.17 -9.00 -7.52
CA PHE A 158 -25.62 -10.39 -7.48
C PHE A 158 -26.10 -10.77 -6.08
#